data_AF-A0A3C1KQ11-F1
#
_entry.id   AF-A0A3C1KQ11-F1
#
_cell.length_a   1.000
_cell.length_b   1.000
_cell.length_c   1.000
_cell.angle_alpha   90.00
_cell.angle_beta   90.00
_cell.angle_gamma   90.00
#
_symmetry.space_group_name_H-M   'P 1'
#
loop_
_entity.id
_entity.type
_entity.pdbx_description
1 polymer ?
#
loop_
_entity_poly.entity_id
_entity_poly.type
_entity_poly.pdbx_seq_one_letter_code
_entity_poly.pdbx_strand_id
1 'polypeptide(L)' 'MSQPLQPPLADGSLLAAIDLGSNSFHLIVARVEHGEMRPVEALAEKVQLGAG' A
#
# COMPACT_ATOMS: atom_id res chain seq x y z
N MET A 1 -0.84 13.27 19.20
CA MET A 1 -1.21 11.84 19.09
C MET A 1 0.08 11.08 18.81
N SER A 2 0.62 10.35 19.79
CA SER A 2 1.77 9.47 19.57
C SER A 2 1.27 8.26 18.80
N GLN A 3 1.82 7.97 17.61
CA GLN A 3 1.50 6.72 16.93
C GLN A 3 1.91 5.55 17.83
N PRO A 4 1.07 4.51 17.98
CA PRO A 4 1.48 3.31 18.70
C PRO A 4 2.71 2.73 17.98
N LEU A 5 3.69 2.27 18.75
CA LEU A 5 4.85 1.55 18.22
C LEU A 5 4.33 0.30 17.51
N GLN A 6 4.31 0.34 16.18
CA GLN A 6 4.04 -0.85 15.39
C GLN A 6 5.25 -1.79 15.57
N PRO A 7 5.03 -3.05 15.94
CA PRO A 7 6.11 -4.01 16.05
C PRO A 7 6.83 -4.12 14.69
N PRO A 8 8.14 -4.42 14.69
CA PRO A 8 8.88 -4.66 13.45
C PRO A 8 8.16 -5.71 12.60
N LEU A 9 8.05 -5.44 11.31
CA LEU A 9 7.42 -6.38 10.38
C LEU A 9 8.29 -7.62 10.26
N ALA A 10 7.68 -8.78 10.43
CA ALA A 10 8.38 -10.05 10.27
C ALA A 10 8.77 -10.28 8.81
N ASP A 11 9.84 -11.03 8.59
CA ASP A 11 10.21 -11.47 7.24
C ASP A 11 9.06 -12.28 6.61
N GLY A 12 8.80 -12.04 5.34
CA GLY A 12 7.66 -12.59 4.61
C GLY A 12 6.33 -11.84 4.81
N SER A 13 6.25 -10.84 5.70
CA SER A 13 5.03 -10.03 5.90
C SER A 13 4.60 -9.36 4.60
N LEU A 14 3.28 -9.31 4.38
CA LEU A 14 2.68 -8.55 3.28
C LEU A 14 2.18 -7.21 3.79
N LEU A 15 2.54 -6.15 3.08
CA LEU A 15 2.05 -4.79 3.25
C LEU A 15 1.27 -4.39 2.01
N ALA A 16 0.23 -3.60 2.20
CA ALA A 16 -0.48 -2.94 1.12
C ALA A 16 -0.49 -1.43 1.35
N ALA A 17 -0.21 -0.67 0.30
CA ALA A 17 -0.42 0.78 0.29
C ALA A 17 -1.44 1.11 -0.79
N ILE A 18 -2.41 1.93 -0.43
CA ILE A 18 -3.44 2.43 -1.33
C ILE A 18 -3.39 3.96 -1.35
N ASP A 19 -3.35 4.50 -2.56
CA ASP A 19 -3.50 5.93 -2.84
C ASP A 19 -4.82 6.14 -3.58
N LEU A 20 -5.65 7.05 -3.07
CA LEU A 20 -6.98 7.32 -3.59
C LEU A 20 -7.04 8.76 -4.11
N GLY A 21 -7.19 8.93 -5.41
CA GLY A 21 -7.50 10.19 -6.06
C GLY A 21 -8.91 10.19 -6.65
N SER A 22 -9.43 11.36 -6.98
CA SER A 22 -10.76 11.47 -7.61
C SER A 22 -10.84 10.84 -9.01
N ASN A 23 -9.70 10.70 -9.69
CA ASN A 23 -9.60 10.22 -11.07
C ASN A 23 -8.95 8.83 -11.22
N SER A 24 -8.36 8.31 -10.15
CA SER A 24 -7.69 7.02 -10.14
C SER A 24 -7.40 6.56 -8.73
N PHE A 25 -7.25 5.26 -8.53
CA PHE A 25 -6.56 4.73 -7.37
C PHE A 25 -5.35 3.90 -7.77
N HIS A 26 -4.36 3.83 -6.89
CA HIS A 26 -3.19 2.99 -7.02
C HIS A 26 -3.12 2.09 -5.79
N LEU A 27 -2.96 0.80 -6.00
CA LEU A 27 -2.71 -0.20 -4.97
C LEU A 27 -1.37 -0.86 -5.26
N ILE A 28 -0.54 -1.00 -4.24
CA ILE A 28 0.67 -1.81 -4.29
C ILE A 28 0.69 -2.75 -3.09
N VAL A 29 0.98 -4.02 -3.35
CA VAL A 29 1.28 -5.02 -2.33
C VAL A 29 2.77 -5.28 -2.37
N ALA A 30 3.43 -5.21 -1.22
CA ALA A 30 4.85 -5.50 -1.07
C ALA A 30 5.07 -6.57 -0.01
N ARG A 31 6.07 -7.42 -0.23
CA ARG A 31 6.56 -8.38 0.76
C ARG A 31 7.81 -7.83 1.42
N VAL A 32 7.89 -7.96 2.74
CA VAL A 32 9.15 -7.74 3.46
C VAL A 32 10.04 -8.96 3.26
N GLU A 33 11.22 -8.77 2.67
CA GLU A 33 12.24 -9.81 2.49
C GLU A 33 13.59 -9.27 2.92
N HIS A 34 14.24 -9.91 3.90
CA HIS A 34 15.52 -9.49 4.47
C HIS A 34 15.52 -8.02 4.94
N GLY A 35 14.38 -7.54 5.44
CA GLY A 35 14.21 -6.15 5.90
C GLY A 35 13.95 -5.13 4.79
N GLU A 36 13.84 -5.55 3.53
CA GLU A 36 13.49 -4.70 2.40
C GLU A 36 12.05 -4.95 1.95
N MET A 37 11.35 -3.92 1.48
CA MET A 37 10.04 -4.07 0.85
C MET A 37 10.19 -4.33 -0.65
N ARG A 38 9.71 -5.47 -1.12
CA ARG A 38 9.70 -5.85 -2.54
C ARG A 38 8.27 -5.88 -3.08
N PRO A 39 7.97 -5.18 -4.19
CA PRO A 39 6.65 -5.24 -4.82
C PRO A 39 6.31 -6.68 -5.22
N VAL A 40 5.10 -7.11 -4.89
CA VAL A 40 4.51 -8.38 -5.32
C VAL A 40 3.50 -8.13 -6.42
N GLU A 41 2.65 -7.12 -6.24
CA GLU A 41 1.59 -6.77 -7.17
C GLU A 41 1.34 -5.27 -7.13
N ALA A 42 0.99 -4.70 -8.28
CA ALA A 42 0.54 -3.31 -8.38
C ALA A 42 -0.68 -3.25 -9.29
N LEU A 43 -1.67 -2.47 -8.88
CA LEU A 43 -2.89 -2.19 -9.62
C LEU A 43 -3.08 -0.67 -9.69
N ALA A 44 -3.43 -0.18 -10.88
CA ALA A 44 -3.72 1.22 -11.11
C ALA A 44 -4.97 1.31 -11.98
N GLU A 45 -6.04 1.88 -11.45
CA GLU A 45 -7.32 1.92 -12.13
C GLU A 45 -7.85 3.35 -12.20
N LYS A 46 -8.45 3.69 -13.34
CA LYS A 46 -9.14 4.97 -13.51
C LYS A 46 -10.49 4.91 -12.80
N VAL A 47 -10.82 5.97 -12.08
CA VAL A 47 -12.13 6.18 -11.45
C VAL A 47 -12.61 7.60 -11.72
N GLN A 48 -13.85 7.94 -11.38
CA GLN A 48 -14.38 9.30 -11.46
C GLN A 48 -15.20 9.60 -10.18
N LEU A 49 -14.54 9.55 -9.03
CA LEU A 49 -15.18 9.73 -7.72
C LEU A 49 -15.65 11.18 -7.48
N GLY A 50 -15.07 12.14 -8.22
CA GLY A 50 -15.44 13.56 -8.17
C GLY A 50 -16.32 14.02 -9.34
N ALA A 51 -16.72 13.12 -10.24
CA ALA A 51 -17.75 13.44 -11.22
C ALA A 51 -19.10 13.36 -10.50
N GLY A 52 -19.73 14.53 -10.31
CA GLY A 52 -21.08 14.65 -9.76
C GLY A 52 -22.14 14.10 -10.69
#